data_AF-A0A7V9CLR9-F1
#
_entry.id   AF-A0A7V9CLR9-F1
#
_cell.length_a   1.000
_cell.length_b   1.000
_cell.length_c   1.000
_cell.angle_alpha   90.00
_cell.angle_beta   90.00
_cell.angle_gamma   90.00
#
_symmetry.space_group_name_H-M   'P 1'
#
loop_
_entity.id
_entity.type
_entity.pdbx_description
1 polymer ?
#
loop_
_entity_poly.entity_id
_entity_poly.type
_entity_poly.pdbx_seq_one_letter_code
_entity_poly.pdbx_strand_id
1 'polypeptide(L)'
;LLTHAPARLALPSGRSAALRYDQDGGVRASVKLQELFGLAETPRIGSRYAPVVFELLAPNGRPVQTTSDLRSFWSTTYQDVRRELRARYPRHPWPEDPWTATPTHRTIRR
;
A
#
# COMPACT_ATOMS: atom_id res chain seq x y z
N LEU A 1 0.33 18.99 20.54
CA LEU A 1 0.85 17.65 20.84
C LEU A 1 0.87 16.85 19.56
N LEU A 2 2.04 16.64 18.96
CA LEU A 2 2.17 15.79 17.77
C LEU A 2 2.01 14.34 18.22
N THR A 3 0.92 13.69 17.82
CA THR A 3 0.64 12.31 18.20
C THR A 3 1.66 11.39 17.51
N HIS A 4 2.67 10.91 18.25
CA HIS A 4 3.71 10.03 17.71
C HIS A 4 3.17 8.66 17.23
N ALA A 5 1.94 8.32 17.60
CA ALA A 5 1.24 7.11 17.18
C ALA A 5 -0.15 7.45 16.61
N PRO A 6 -0.24 7.95 15.37
CA PRO A 6 -1.54 8.21 14.74
C PRO A 6 -2.34 6.91 14.57
N ALA A 7 -3.65 6.96 14.80
CA ALA A 7 -4.52 5.80 14.56
C ALA A 7 -4.66 5.45 13.07
N ARG A 8 -4.42 6.42 12.18
CA ARG A 8 -4.60 6.28 10.73
C ARG A 8 -3.48 6.94 9.93
N LEU A 9 -3.12 6.30 8.83
CA LEU A 9 -2.20 6.81 7.81
C LEU A 9 -3.01 7.33 6.62
N ALA A 10 -2.76 8.56 6.18
CA ALA A 10 -3.32 9.08 4.93
C ALA A 10 -2.70 8.35 3.73
N LEU A 11 -3.53 8.00 2.75
CA LEU A 11 -3.12 7.30 1.54
C LEU A 11 -3.15 8.23 0.32
N PRO A 12 -2.31 7.97 -0.70
CA PRO A 12 -2.33 8.72 -1.96
C PRO A 12 -3.69 8.76 -2.64
N SER A 13 -4.52 7.72 -2.45
CA SER A 13 -5.90 7.65 -2.97
C SER A 13 -6.88 8.67 -2.37
N GLY A 14 -6.45 9.45 -1.36
CA GLY A 14 -7.30 10.35 -0.56
C GLY A 14 -8.07 9.63 0.57
N ARG A 15 -7.89 8.32 0.73
CA ARG A 15 -8.41 7.56 1.88
C ARG A 15 -7.39 7.52 3.01
N SER A 16 -7.70 6.71 4.02
CA SER A 16 -6.79 6.44 5.13
C SER A 16 -6.81 4.96 5.52
N ALA A 17 -5.67 4.42 5.92
CA ALA A 17 -5.53 3.08 6.48
C ALA A 17 -5.42 3.13 8.01
N ALA A 18 -6.02 2.16 8.70
CA ALA A 18 -5.79 1.98 10.13
C ALA A 18 -4.36 1.48 10.37
N LEU A 19 -3.68 2.09 11.35
CA LEU A 19 -2.36 1.66 11.78
C LEU A 19 -2.49 0.71 12.96
N ARG A 20 -1.82 -0.44 12.87
CA ARG A 20 -1.66 -1.38 13.97
C ARG A 20 -0.25 -1.23 14.52
N TYR A 21 -0.16 -1.16 15.84
CA TYR A 21 1.09 -1.04 16.57
C TYR A 21 1.34 -2.34 17.33
N ASP A 22 2.48 -2.95 17.07
CA ASP A 22 2.93 -4.17 17.73
C ASP A 22 3.70 -3.80 19.02
N GLN A 23 3.78 -4.73 19.98
CA GLN A 23 4.44 -4.48 21.28
C GLN A 23 5.95 -4.20 21.16
N ASP A 24 6.58 -4.69 20.10
CA ASP A 24 8.00 -4.48 19.77
C ASP A 24 8.26 -3.12 19.09
N GLY A 25 7.21 -2.34 18.83
CA GLY A 25 7.26 -1.07 18.13
C GLY A 25 7.09 -1.18 16.62
N GLY A 26 6.74 -2.37 16.10
CA GLY A 26 6.33 -2.56 14.72
C GLY A 26 5.07 -1.75 14.38
N VAL A 27 4.99 -1.25 13.15
CA VAL A 27 3.84 -0.51 12.63
C VAL A 27 3.36 -1.16 11.35
N ARG A 28 2.08 -1.52 11.27
CA ARG A 28 1.52 -2.22 10.11
C ARG A 28 0.25 -1.55 9.60
N ALA A 29 0.04 -1.64 8.29
CA ALA A 29 -1.20 -1.25 7.64
C ALA A 29 -1.58 -2.25 6.55
N SER A 30 -2.83 -2.68 6.53
CA SER A 30 -3.38 -3.50 5.43
C SER A 30 -4.07 -2.58 4.44
N VAL A 31 -3.59 -2.52 3.20
CA VAL A 31 -4.01 -1.53 2.20
C VAL A 31 -4.19 -2.17 0.84
N LYS A 32 -5.24 -1.82 0.11
CA LYS A 32 -5.37 -2.24 -1.29
C LYS A 32 -4.22 -1.69 -2.09
N LEU A 33 -3.53 -2.56 -2.84
CA LEU A 33 -2.32 -2.21 -3.57
C LEU A 33 -2.51 -0.94 -4.42
N GLN A 34 -3.63 -0.86 -5.15
CA GLN A 34 -3.91 0.23 -6.08
C GLN A 34 -4.11 1.61 -5.42
N GLU A 35 -4.25 1.66 -4.09
CA GLU A 35 -4.32 2.93 -3.34
C GLU A 35 -2.94 3.53 -3.05
N LEU A 36 -1.86 2.75 -3.23
CA LEU A 36 -0.48 3.15 -2.98
C LEU A 36 0.30 3.49 -4.25
N PHE A 37 -0.33 3.48 -5.43
CA PHE A 37 0.34 3.93 -6.65
C PHE A 37 0.91 5.34 -6.49
N GLY A 38 2.11 5.53 -7.02
CA GLY A 38 2.92 6.74 -6.85
C GLY A 38 3.59 6.93 -5.49
N LEU A 39 3.29 6.11 -4.47
CA LEU A 39 3.97 6.20 -3.19
C LEU A 39 5.31 5.47 -3.25
N ALA A 40 6.36 6.24 -3.53
CA ALA A 40 7.72 5.74 -3.63
C ALA A 40 8.34 5.40 -2.28
N GLU A 41 8.23 6.34 -1.32
CA GLU A 41 8.85 6.21 -0.01
C GLU A 41 7.89 5.57 0.99
N THR A 42 8.35 4.52 1.67
CA THR A 42 7.59 3.92 2.77
C THR A 42 7.49 4.93 3.92
N PRO A 43 6.27 5.33 4.36
CA PRO A 43 6.11 6.20 5.51
C PRO A 43 6.74 5.59 6.76
N ARG A 44 7.36 6.43 7.58
CA ARG A 44 7.95 6.05 8.86
C ARG A 44 7.20 6.74 9.99
N ILE A 45 6.81 5.97 11.01
CA ILE A 45 5.90 6.41 12.07
C ILE A 45 6.48 6.00 13.43
N GLY A 46 6.08 6.70 14.49
CA GLY A 46 6.51 6.38 15.85
C GLY A 46 7.78 7.11 16.24
N SER A 47 8.05 7.09 17.55
CA SER A 47 9.29 7.62 18.14
C SER A 47 10.55 6.90 17.62
N ARG A 48 10.42 5.64 17.19
CA ARG A 48 11.50 4.85 16.58
C ARG A 48 11.65 5.06 15.08
N TYR A 49 10.81 5.89 14.46
CA TYR A 49 10.81 6.14 13.02
C TYR A 49 10.78 4.83 12.19
N ALA A 50 9.96 3.88 12.65
CA ALA A 50 9.86 2.55 12.08
C ALA A 50 9.13 2.62 10.72
N PRO A 51 9.61 1.93 9.68
CA PRO A 51 8.89 1.86 8.41
C PRO A 51 7.58 1.12 8.60
N VAL A 52 6.50 1.64 8.00
CA VAL A 52 5.22 0.93 7.97
C VAL A 52 5.38 -0.34 7.14
N VAL A 53 5.07 -1.48 7.74
CA VAL A 53 4.92 -2.75 7.04
C VAL A 53 3.54 -2.78 6.40
N PHE A 54 3.49 -2.72 5.07
CA PHE A 54 2.26 -2.85 4.31
C PHE A 54 1.95 -4.30 4.02
N GLU A 55 0.76 -4.73 4.42
CA GLU A 55 0.11 -5.91 3.85
C GLU A 55 -0.72 -5.43 2.66
N LEU A 56 -0.21 -5.66 1.45
CA LEU A 56 -0.82 -5.26 0.19
C LEU A 56 -1.96 -6.22 -0.14
N LEU A 57 -3.15 -5.66 -0.32
CA LEU A 57 -4.38 -6.41 -0.54
C LEU A 57 -4.80 -6.36 -2.01
N ALA A 58 -5.30 -7.49 -2.50
CA ALA A 58 -6.11 -7.56 -3.71
C ALA A 58 -7.46 -6.86 -3.52
N PRO A 59 -8.24 -6.62 -4.60
CA PRO A 59 -9.56 -6.00 -4.51
C PRO A 59 -10.55 -6.66 -3.54
N ASN A 60 -10.47 -7.98 -3.39
CA ASN A 60 -11.30 -8.76 -2.47
C ASN A 60 -10.82 -8.75 -1.00
N GLY A 61 -9.76 -7.99 -0.68
CA GLY A 61 -9.21 -7.87 0.66
C GLY A 61 -8.25 -9.00 1.06
N ARG A 62 -7.94 -9.95 0.16
CA ARG A 62 -6.93 -10.98 0.45
C ARG A 62 -5.52 -10.39 0.31
N PRO A 63 -4.60 -10.69 1.24
CA PRO A 63 -3.19 -10.32 1.11
C PRO A 63 -2.55 -10.96 -0.12
N VAL A 64 -1.71 -10.21 -0.81
CA VAL A 64 -0.91 -10.69 -1.96
C VAL A 64 0.58 -10.49 -1.79
N GLN A 65 0.98 -9.51 -0.98
CA GLN A 65 2.39 -9.26 -0.67
C GLN A 65 2.47 -8.51 0.67
N THR A 66 3.54 -8.74 1.41
CA THR A 66 3.91 -7.90 2.57
C THR A 66 5.24 -7.23 2.28
N THR A 67 5.37 -5.92 2.56
CA THR A 67 6.63 -5.18 2.38
C THR A 67 6.79 -4.05 3.38
N SER A 68 8.02 -3.81 3.83
CA SER A 68 8.45 -2.59 4.53
C SER A 68 9.20 -1.62 3.61
N ASP A 69 9.39 -1.99 2.35
CA ASP A 69 10.10 -1.22 1.33
C ASP A 69 9.24 -1.18 0.05
N LEU A 70 8.46 -0.11 -0.09
CA LEU A 70 7.63 0.11 -1.26
C LEU A 70 8.48 0.34 -2.51
N ARG A 71 9.62 1.03 -2.39
CA ARG A 71 10.49 1.34 -3.53
C ARG A 71 11.03 0.06 -4.18
N SER A 72 11.54 -0.86 -3.36
CA SER A 72 12.01 -2.17 -3.84
C SER A 72 10.85 -3.01 -4.37
N PHE A 73 9.69 -2.99 -3.72
CA PHE A 73 8.49 -3.70 -4.20
C PHE A 73 8.08 -3.24 -5.62
N TRP A 74 7.99 -1.94 -5.87
CA TRP A 74 7.63 -1.39 -7.18
C TRP A 74 8.64 -1.73 -8.27
N SER A 75 9.94 -1.75 -7.92
CA SER A 75 11.03 -2.01 -8.87
C SER A 75 11.18 -3.49 -9.24
N THR A 76 10.69 -4.40 -8.40
CA THR A 76 10.99 -5.84 -8.54
C THR A 76 9.72 -6.69 -8.55
N THR A 77 9.07 -6.84 -7.40
CA THR A 77 7.98 -7.79 -7.17
C THR A 77 6.66 -7.38 -7.83
N TYR A 78 6.43 -6.07 -8.04
CA TYR A 78 5.15 -5.57 -8.54
C TYR A 78 4.75 -6.19 -9.88
N GLN A 79 5.69 -6.41 -10.81
CA GLN A 79 5.34 -6.89 -12.15
C GLN A 79 4.74 -8.30 -12.15
N ASP A 80 5.20 -9.18 -11.26
CA ASP A 80 4.63 -10.52 -11.12
C ASP A 80 3.26 -10.48 -10.43
N VAL A 81 3.13 -9.70 -9.34
CA VAL A 81 1.85 -9.47 -8.65
C VAL A 81 0.83 -8.85 -9.61
N ARG A 82 1.25 -7.90 -10.44
CA ARG A 82 0.43 -7.26 -11.48
C ARG A 82 -0.08 -8.28 -12.49
N ARG A 83 0.77 -9.17 -12.99
CA ARG A 83 0.38 -10.22 -13.96
C ARG A 83 -0.74 -11.09 -13.40
N GLU A 84 -0.58 -11.50 -12.15
CA GLU A 84 -1.54 -12.34 -11.43
C GLU A 84 -2.86 -11.61 -11.16
N LEU A 85 -2.78 -10.37 -10.66
CA LEU A 85 -3.95 -9.55 -10.32
C LEU A 85 -4.72 -9.10 -11.56
N ARG A 86 -4.06 -8.78 -12.67
CA ARG A 86 -4.72 -8.39 -13.91
C ARG A 86 -5.55 -9.52 -14.49
N ALA A 87 -5.08 -10.77 -14.40
CA ALA A 87 -5.83 -11.94 -14.84
C ALA A 87 -7.10 -12.15 -14.01
N ARG A 88 -7.01 -12.00 -12.68
CA ARG A 88 -8.15 -12.22 -11.76
C ARG A 88 -9.12 -11.05 -11.65
N TYR A 89 -8.62 -9.82 -11.79
CA TYR A 89 -9.38 -8.59 -11.53
C TYR A 89 -9.25 -7.60 -12.69
N PRO A 90 -9.73 -7.93 -13.90
CA PRO A 90 -9.49 -7.14 -15.11
C PRO A 90 -10.14 -5.75 -15.10
N ARG A 91 -11.10 -5.48 -14.19
CA ARG A 91 -11.76 -4.17 -14.04
C ARG A 91 -11.01 -3.21 -13.12
N HIS A 92 -9.89 -3.61 -12.54
CA HIS A 92 -9.06 -2.78 -11.66
C HIS A 92 -7.84 -2.24 -12.40
N PRO A 93 -7.31 -1.07 -11.98
CA PRO A 93 -6.14 -0.48 -12.61
C PRO A 93 -4.86 -1.24 -12.22
N TRP A 94 -4.20 -1.82 -13.23
CA TRP A 94 -2.93 -2.54 -13.12
C TRP A 94 -1.90 -1.95 -14.11
N PRO A 95 -1.44 -0.70 -13.85
CA PRO A 95 -0.56 0.04 -14.74
C PRO A 95 0.77 -0.68 -14.96
N GLU A 96 1.44 -0.44 -16.08
CA GLU A 96 2.82 -0.91 -16.28
C GLU A 96 3.80 -0.12 -15.44
N ASP A 97 3.59 1.20 -15.38
CA ASP A 97 4.30 2.12 -14.51
C ASP A 97 3.48 2.43 -13.25
N PRO A 98 3.81 1.86 -12.08
CA PRO A 98 3.13 2.16 -10.82
C PRO A 98 3.53 3.50 -10.20
N TRP A 99 4.61 4.15 -10.67
CA TRP A 99 5.16 5.37 -10.06
C TRP A 99 4.38 6.62 -10.45
N THR A 100 3.80 6.64 -11.64
CA THR A 100 3.04 7.78 -12.16
C THR A 100 1.53 7.53 -12.21
N ALA A 101 1.11 6.31 -11.92
CA ALA A 101 -0.29 5.93 -11.96
C ALA A 101 -1.10 6.64 -10.88
N THR A 102 -2.31 7.07 -11.25
CA THR A 102 -3.25 7.70 -10.31
C THR A 102 -3.73 6.67 -9.27
N PRO A 103 -3.49 6.90 -7.96
CA PRO A 103 -3.96 6.02 -6.90
C PRO A 103 -5.49 6.08 -6.77
N THR A 104 -6.12 4.94 -6.50
CA THR A 104 -7.58 4.88 -6.38
C THR A 104 -8.06 3.71 -5.54
N HIS A 105 -9.21 3.84 -4.88
CA HIS A 105 -9.90 2.70 -4.26
C HIS A 105 -10.90 2.03 -5.21
N ARG A 106 -11.20 2.66 -6.35
CA ARG A 106 -12.27 2.26 -7.27
C ARG A 106 -11.78 1.34 -8.39
N THR A 107 -12.71 0.69 -9.06
CA THR A 107 -12.49 0.04 -10.36
C THR A 107 -12.34 1.11 -11.46
N ILE A 108 -11.81 0.70 -12.61
CA ILE A 108 -11.85 1.50 -13.84
C ILE A 108 -13.33 1.71 -14.21
N ARG A 109 -13.77 2.97 -14.30
CA ARG A 109 -15.05 3.30 -14.94
C ARG A 109 -14.82 3.32 -16.45
N ARG A 110 -15.70 2.67 -17.21
CA ARG A 110 -15.78 2.92 -18.66
C ARG A 110 -16.16 4.37 -18.91
#